data_AF-A0A494ZZW9-F1
#
_entry.id   AF-A0A494ZZW9-F1
#
_cell.length_a   1.000
_cell.length_b   1.000
_cell.length_c   1.000
_cell.angle_alpha   90.00
_cell.angle_beta   90.00
_cell.angle_gamma   90.00
#
_symmetry.space_group_name_H-M   'P 1'
#
loop_
_entity.id
_entity.type
_entity.pdbx_description
1 polymer ?
#
loop_
_entity_poly.entity_id
_entity_poly.type
_entity_poly.pdbx_seq_one_letter_code
_entity_poly.pdbx_strand_id
1 'polypeptide(L)'
;MKKFILIFLVTLLMSPIAISADTSTPDQVEDAIELPRNDKTDRTMPEKNHLTEINSDTDSRVYKIELGMNPTEKLTIVSQKTYDIVITDSNGNTIIQRNEIGEEGSRQVEFPTDNYGDYYLFITPSDDGRTQYPYSLRVIVGEPIYLYYGNEYQINLLNSSLTPTNTTSRIQYFDLSDIDSIPEGSILTGFTVGGTEVNRSSLSLYSIKRSLRPNSSLNWIDATYPLYSPSDLDVAPKSDQILVKQGWAFRHSADFYPGETATYTLTPNITLDYKIEMK
;
A
#
# COMPACT_ATOMS: atom_id res chain seq x y z
N MET A 1 -36.42 -15.99 64.64
CA MET A 1 -35.80 -16.63 63.45
C MET A 1 -36.45 -16.05 62.20
N LYS A 2 -35.63 -15.59 61.24
CA LYS A 2 -35.87 -15.39 59.78
C LYS A 2 -37.18 -14.66 59.37
N LYS A 3 -37.16 -13.36 59.07
CA LYS A 3 -36.91 -12.72 57.75
C LYS A 3 -37.74 -13.31 56.60
N PHE A 4 -38.61 -12.51 55.98
CA PHE A 4 -38.64 -12.28 54.54
C PHE A 4 -39.34 -10.94 54.23
N ILE A 5 -38.58 -10.05 53.59
CA ILE A 5 -38.99 -8.76 53.02
C ILE A 5 -39.38 -9.06 51.57
N LEU A 6 -40.59 -8.69 51.13
CA LEU A 6 -40.94 -8.72 49.71
C LEU A 6 -40.66 -7.35 49.09
N ILE A 7 -39.91 -7.39 48.00
CA ILE A 7 -39.24 -6.28 47.35
C ILE A 7 -40.17 -5.59 46.32
N PHE A 8 -40.03 -4.27 46.32
CA PHE A 8 -40.54 -3.25 45.41
C PHE A 8 -40.19 -3.57 43.94
N LEU A 9 -41.17 -3.60 43.04
CA LEU A 9 -40.93 -3.63 41.58
C LEU A 9 -41.14 -2.21 41.03
N VAL A 10 -40.06 -1.43 40.97
CA VAL A 10 -40.00 -0.20 40.16
C VAL A 10 -39.39 -0.59 38.82
N THR A 11 -40.24 -0.70 37.81
CA THR A 11 -39.83 -0.73 36.41
C THR A 11 -39.36 0.68 36.03
N LEU A 12 -38.04 0.88 36.09
CA LEU A 12 -37.37 2.02 35.47
C LEU A 12 -37.46 1.83 33.94
N LEU A 13 -38.22 2.69 33.28
CA LEU A 13 -38.16 2.89 31.83
C LEU A 13 -36.75 3.41 31.48
N MET A 14 -35.83 2.50 31.17
CA MET A 14 -34.62 2.84 30.44
C MET A 14 -35.03 3.16 29.00
N SER A 15 -35.22 4.44 28.72
CA SER A 15 -35.19 4.93 27.35
C SER A 15 -33.75 4.77 26.83
N PRO A 16 -33.54 4.27 25.61
CA PRO A 16 -32.25 4.40 24.97
C PRO A 16 -31.97 5.90 24.80
N ILE A 17 -30.87 6.37 25.39
CA ILE A 17 -30.31 7.68 25.07
C ILE A 17 -29.90 7.60 23.60
N ALA A 18 -30.75 8.10 22.71
CA ALA A 18 -30.35 8.41 21.36
C ALA A 18 -29.38 9.59 21.45
N ILE A 19 -28.08 9.31 21.35
CA ILE A 19 -27.09 10.32 21.04
C ILE A 19 -27.38 10.70 19.59
N SER A 20 -28.15 11.78 19.36
CA SER A 20 -28.15 12.43 18.05
C SER A 20 -26.83 13.16 17.94
N ALA A 21 -25.88 12.53 17.26
CA ALA A 21 -24.69 13.21 16.77
C ALA A 21 -25.16 14.10 15.61
N ASP A 22 -25.41 15.38 15.90
CA ASP A 22 -25.65 16.40 14.88
C ASP A 22 -24.26 16.78 14.32
N THR A 23 -23.73 15.92 13.42
CA THR A 23 -22.32 15.98 12.96
C THR A 23 -22.11 16.78 11.68
N SER A 24 -23.04 17.64 11.29
CA SER A 24 -22.83 18.54 10.15
C SER A 24 -23.34 19.93 10.47
N THR A 25 -22.48 20.79 11.01
CA THR A 25 -22.72 22.23 10.91
C THR A 25 -22.37 22.67 9.48
N PRO A 26 -23.29 23.28 8.72
CA PRO A 26 -23.05 23.76 7.36
C PRO A 26 -21.80 24.65 7.22
N ASP A 27 -21.47 25.41 8.27
CA ASP A 27 -20.33 26.32 8.32
C ASP A 27 -18.96 25.60 8.21
N GLN A 28 -18.84 24.33 8.62
CA GLN A 28 -17.56 23.60 8.53
C GLN A 28 -17.28 23.01 7.14
N VAL A 29 -18.29 22.96 6.28
CA VAL A 29 -18.20 22.42 4.93
C VAL A 29 -17.71 23.47 3.93
N GLU A 30 -17.96 24.75 4.19
CA GLU A 30 -17.53 25.86 3.32
C GLU A 30 -16.00 26.05 3.30
N ASP A 31 -15.31 25.73 4.40
CA ASP A 31 -13.85 25.84 4.55
C ASP A 31 -13.11 24.49 4.35
N ALA A 32 -13.77 23.50 3.77
CA ALA A 32 -13.19 22.17 3.61
C ALA A 32 -11.96 22.18 2.69
N ILE A 33 -10.90 21.48 3.10
CA ILE A 33 -9.66 21.34 2.33
C ILE A 33 -9.89 20.32 1.22
N GLU A 34 -9.72 20.73 -0.05
CA GLU A 34 -9.79 19.81 -1.18
C GLU A 34 -8.63 18.80 -1.14
N LEU A 35 -8.98 17.51 -1.18
CA LEU A 35 -8.00 16.43 -1.26
C LEU A 35 -7.84 15.94 -2.70
N PRO A 36 -6.60 15.83 -3.20
CA PRO A 36 -6.37 15.10 -4.43
C PRO A 36 -6.60 13.60 -4.21
N ARG A 37 -7.15 12.91 -5.21
CA ARG A 37 -7.25 11.45 -5.19
C ARG A 37 -5.88 10.80 -5.43
N ASN A 38 -5.64 9.72 -4.72
CA ASN A 38 -4.48 8.84 -4.90
C ASN A 38 -4.84 7.65 -5.80
N ASP A 39 -5.46 7.88 -6.95
CA ASP A 39 -5.84 6.82 -7.88
C ASP A 39 -5.46 7.14 -9.32
N LYS A 40 -4.54 8.11 -9.50
CA LYS A 40 -4.06 8.48 -10.82
C LYS A 40 -3.55 7.24 -11.55
N THR A 41 -4.04 7.07 -12.77
CA THR A 41 -3.64 5.99 -13.68
C THR A 41 -2.48 6.40 -14.58
N ASP A 42 -2.08 7.66 -14.54
CA ASP A 42 -0.92 8.20 -15.22
C ASP A 42 0.25 8.41 -14.25
N ARG A 43 1.44 8.69 -14.80
CA ARG A 43 2.65 8.95 -14.01
C ARG A 43 2.69 10.35 -13.40
N THR A 44 1.61 11.12 -13.50
CA THR A 44 1.60 12.45 -12.89
C THR A 44 1.43 12.27 -11.40
N MET A 45 2.37 12.78 -10.61
CA MET A 45 2.28 12.70 -9.16
C MET A 45 0.98 13.40 -8.73
N PRO A 46 0.13 12.78 -7.89
CA PRO A 46 -0.70 13.56 -7.00
C PRO A 46 0.23 14.52 -6.25
N GLU A 47 -0.15 15.79 -6.09
CA GLU A 47 0.66 16.69 -5.27
C GLU A 47 0.88 16.03 -3.90
N LYS A 48 2.14 15.82 -3.50
CA LYS A 48 2.53 15.15 -2.25
C LYS A 48 2.07 15.92 -0.98
N ASN A 49 1.22 16.92 -1.11
CA ASN A 49 1.32 18.12 -0.31
C ASN A 49 -0.02 18.56 0.25
N HIS A 50 -0.52 17.86 1.27
CA HIS A 50 -1.14 18.55 2.38
C HIS A 50 -0.71 17.86 3.68
N LEU A 51 0.48 18.25 4.15
CA LEU A 51 0.82 18.09 5.56
C LEU A 51 0.08 19.19 6.29
N THR A 52 -1.07 18.84 6.86
CA THR A 52 -1.82 19.76 7.70
C THR A 52 -1.19 19.77 9.08
N GLU A 53 -0.92 20.96 9.61
CA GLU A 53 -0.44 21.09 10.98
C GLU A 53 -1.63 21.05 11.95
N ILE A 54 -1.53 20.17 12.95
CA ILE A 54 -2.51 19.99 14.02
C ILE A 54 -1.88 20.48 15.31
N ASN A 55 -2.54 21.45 15.96
CA ASN A 55 -1.96 22.24 17.05
C ASN A 55 -2.56 21.95 18.42
N SER A 56 -3.66 21.21 18.50
CA SER A 56 -4.32 20.83 19.76
C SER A 56 -5.29 19.66 19.57
N ASP A 57 -5.79 19.08 20.66
CA ASP A 57 -6.80 18.00 20.61
C ASP A 57 -8.15 18.47 20.02
N THR A 58 -8.42 19.78 20.01
CA THR A 58 -9.65 20.35 19.43
C THR A 58 -9.49 20.80 17.98
N ASP A 59 -8.28 20.67 17.42
CA ASP A 59 -7.92 21.20 16.10
C ASP A 59 -8.42 20.26 14.99
N SER A 60 -9.74 20.22 14.81
CA SER A 60 -10.42 19.35 13.84
C SER A 60 -10.27 19.88 12.41
N ARG A 61 -10.31 18.98 11.43
CA ARG A 61 -10.22 19.30 10.01
C ARG A 61 -11.35 18.66 9.24
N VAL A 62 -11.85 19.39 8.24
CA VAL A 62 -12.78 18.86 7.25
C VAL A 62 -12.09 18.84 5.91
N TYR A 63 -12.11 17.69 5.26
CA TYR A 63 -11.60 17.52 3.92
C TYR A 63 -12.74 17.19 2.97
N LYS A 64 -12.61 17.64 1.73
CA LYS A 64 -13.56 17.41 0.65
C LYS A 64 -12.89 16.63 -0.47
N ILE A 65 -13.60 15.63 -1.00
CA ILE A 65 -13.11 14.87 -2.16
C ILE A 65 -14.26 14.41 -3.06
N GLU A 66 -14.08 14.53 -4.36
CA GLU A 66 -15.02 14.01 -5.36
C GLU A 66 -14.70 12.55 -5.65
N LEU A 67 -15.67 11.65 -5.45
CA LEU A 67 -15.51 10.21 -5.65
C LEU A 67 -16.57 9.67 -6.62
N GLY A 68 -16.20 8.62 -7.35
CA GLY A 68 -17.14 7.84 -8.15
C GLY A 68 -17.68 6.63 -7.38
N MET A 69 -18.56 5.87 -8.00
CA MET A 69 -19.10 4.65 -7.40
C MET A 69 -18.01 3.57 -7.30
N ASN A 70 -17.66 3.16 -6.07
CA ASN A 70 -16.71 2.08 -5.81
C ASN A 70 -17.15 1.27 -4.57
N PRO A 71 -17.24 -0.07 -4.65
CA PRO A 71 -17.53 -0.91 -3.50
C PRO A 71 -16.49 -0.80 -2.37
N THR A 72 -15.26 -0.38 -2.67
CA THR A 72 -14.17 -0.29 -1.69
C THR A 72 -13.22 0.85 -2.06
N GLU A 73 -13.45 2.03 -1.47
CA GLU A 73 -12.43 3.08 -1.35
C GLU A 73 -11.66 2.94 -0.04
N LYS A 74 -10.44 3.49 -0.03
CA LYS A 74 -9.59 3.54 1.15
C LYS A 74 -9.28 4.98 1.54
N LEU A 75 -9.30 5.22 2.83
CA LEU A 75 -8.75 6.40 3.48
C LEU A 75 -7.52 5.97 4.29
N THR A 76 -6.39 6.63 4.07
CA THR A 76 -5.16 6.43 4.84
C THR A 76 -4.81 7.68 5.64
N ILE A 77 -4.54 7.50 6.93
CA ILE A 77 -4.04 8.53 7.84
C ILE A 77 -2.59 8.26 8.19
N VAL A 78 -1.73 9.24 7.93
CA VAL A 78 -0.32 9.21 8.34
C VAL A 78 -0.06 10.36 9.30
N SER A 79 0.09 10.02 10.58
CA SER A 79 0.40 10.96 11.66
C SER A 79 1.04 10.23 12.84
N GLN A 80 1.49 11.00 13.84
CA GLN A 80 2.00 10.47 15.11
C GLN A 80 0.89 10.30 16.17
N LYS A 81 -0.31 10.85 15.91
CA LYS A 81 -1.50 10.78 16.75
C LYS A 81 -2.58 9.94 16.05
N THR A 82 -3.52 9.39 16.81
CA THR A 82 -4.74 8.81 16.24
C THR A 82 -5.85 9.84 16.08
N TYR A 83 -6.80 9.52 15.21
CA TYR A 83 -7.92 10.39 14.86
C TYR A 83 -9.24 9.62 14.81
N ASP A 84 -10.29 10.31 15.23
CA ASP A 84 -11.67 9.91 15.01
C ASP A 84 -12.11 10.48 13.68
N ILE A 85 -12.75 9.63 12.88
CA ILE A 85 -13.08 9.90 11.48
C ILE A 85 -14.56 9.65 11.27
N VAL A 86 -15.21 10.63 10.65
CA VAL A 86 -16.56 10.50 10.08
C VAL A 86 -16.48 10.82 8.60
N ILE A 87 -17.00 9.92 7.76
CA ILE A 87 -17.15 10.18 6.32
C ILE A 87 -18.63 10.31 6.01
N THR A 88 -18.99 11.38 5.30
CA THR A 88 -20.37 11.62 4.85
C THR A 88 -20.42 11.80 3.34
N ASP A 89 -21.58 11.50 2.74
CA ASP A 89 -21.88 11.87 1.35
C ASP A 89 -22.27 13.35 1.22
N SER A 90 -22.47 13.81 -0.01
CA SER A 90 -22.93 15.17 -0.33
C SER A 90 -24.29 15.56 0.26
N ASN A 91 -25.10 14.59 0.73
CA ASN A 91 -26.37 14.85 1.39
C ASN A 91 -26.23 14.89 2.93
N GLY A 92 -25.01 14.71 3.46
CA GLY A 92 -24.73 14.65 4.89
C GLY A 92 -25.02 13.28 5.52
N ASN A 93 -25.29 12.23 4.73
CA ASN A 93 -25.48 10.90 5.28
C ASN A 93 -24.12 10.31 5.69
N THR A 94 -24.02 9.84 6.93
CA THR A 94 -22.82 9.13 7.40
C THR A 94 -22.65 7.80 6.69
N ILE A 95 -21.51 7.65 6.01
CA ILE A 95 -21.07 6.42 5.35
C ILE A 95 -20.33 5.53 6.33
N ILE A 96 -19.35 6.10 7.04
CA ILE A 96 -18.63 5.42 8.10
C ILE A 96 -18.31 6.36 9.26
N GLN A 97 -18.17 5.76 10.45
CA GLN A 97 -17.59 6.38 11.62
C GLN A 97 -16.62 5.39 12.27
N ARG A 98 -15.40 5.84 12.54
CA ARG A 98 -14.33 5.05 13.16
C ARG A 98 -13.54 5.92 14.12
N ASN A 99 -13.02 5.31 15.17
CA ASN A 99 -12.24 5.99 16.19
C ASN A 99 -10.83 5.42 16.22
N GLU A 100 -9.88 6.20 16.76
CA GLU A 100 -8.50 5.77 17.03
C GLU A 100 -7.73 5.27 15.77
N ILE A 101 -7.96 5.93 14.63
CA ILE A 101 -7.29 5.62 13.35
C ILE A 101 -5.94 6.32 13.26
N GLY A 102 -4.87 5.61 12.91
CA GLY A 102 -3.52 6.19 12.73
C GLY A 102 -2.37 5.40 13.35
N GLU A 103 -2.65 4.36 14.15
CA GLU A 103 -1.63 3.43 14.64
C GLU A 103 -1.29 2.37 13.59
N GLU A 104 -0.15 1.70 13.74
CA GLU A 104 0.19 0.57 12.87
C GLU A 104 -0.87 -0.54 13.01
N GLY A 105 -1.44 -0.96 11.88
CA GLY A 105 -2.57 -1.88 11.81
C GLY A 105 -3.94 -1.20 11.76
N SER A 106 -4.03 0.12 11.98
CA SER A 106 -5.27 0.92 11.91
C SER A 106 -5.11 2.24 11.15
N ARG A 107 -4.10 2.39 10.29
CA ARG A 107 -3.91 3.61 9.49
C ARG A 107 -4.86 3.71 8.32
N GLN A 108 -5.41 2.58 7.88
CA GLN A 108 -6.32 2.52 6.74
C GLN A 108 -7.73 2.12 7.12
N VAL A 109 -8.69 2.78 6.48
CA VAL A 109 -10.12 2.47 6.63
C VAL A 109 -10.74 2.31 5.24
N GLU A 110 -11.46 1.21 5.07
CA GLU A 110 -12.24 0.94 3.86
C GLU A 110 -13.67 1.45 4.00
N PHE A 111 -14.21 2.02 2.93
CA PHE A 111 -15.60 2.48 2.87
C PHE A 111 -16.19 2.37 1.45
N PRO A 112 -17.49 2.10 1.31
CA PRO A 112 -18.15 2.09 0.02
C PRO A 112 -18.51 3.52 -0.42
N THR A 113 -18.64 3.70 -1.72
CA THR A 113 -19.17 4.92 -2.34
C THR A 113 -20.27 4.52 -3.32
N ASP A 114 -21.52 4.84 -2.98
CA ASP A 114 -22.68 4.39 -3.75
C ASP A 114 -23.09 5.36 -4.85
N ASN A 115 -22.57 6.59 -4.83
CA ASN A 115 -22.92 7.63 -5.79
C ASN A 115 -21.66 8.39 -6.24
N TYR A 116 -21.74 8.98 -7.43
CA TYR A 116 -20.78 9.96 -7.85
C TYR A 116 -21.06 11.30 -7.16
N GLY A 117 -20.03 11.94 -6.60
CA GLY A 117 -20.13 13.30 -6.06
C GLY A 117 -19.14 13.59 -4.95
N ASP A 118 -19.39 14.70 -4.26
CA ASP A 118 -18.57 15.14 -3.13
C ASP A 118 -18.81 14.28 -1.88
N TYR A 119 -17.73 13.94 -1.22
CA TYR A 119 -17.68 13.32 0.09
C TYR A 119 -16.87 14.19 1.04
N TYR A 120 -17.28 14.19 2.31
CA TYR A 120 -16.65 15.00 3.36
C TYR A 120 -16.10 14.12 4.46
N LEU A 121 -14.83 14.35 4.81
CA LEU A 121 -14.10 13.63 5.84
C LEU A 121 -13.86 14.57 7.02
N PHE A 122 -14.53 14.31 8.12
CA PHE A 122 -14.32 15.00 9.39
C PHE A 122 -13.28 14.22 10.18
N ILE A 123 -12.16 14.87 10.49
CA ILE A 123 -11.00 14.26 11.13
C ILE A 123 -10.67 15.06 12.38
N THR A 124 -10.84 14.40 13.53
CA THR A 124 -10.67 15.00 14.86
C THR A 124 -9.60 14.23 15.61
N PRO A 125 -8.61 14.89 16.25
CA PRO A 125 -7.63 14.19 17.08
C PRO A 125 -8.33 13.35 18.17
N SER A 126 -7.97 12.07 18.30
CA SER A 126 -8.48 11.19 19.35
C SER A 126 -7.79 11.46 20.70
N ASP A 127 -8.42 11.02 21.80
CA ASP A 127 -7.80 11.01 23.12
C ASP A 127 -6.90 9.77 23.29
N ASP A 128 -5.70 9.83 22.71
CA ASP A 128 -4.69 8.75 22.76
C ASP A 128 -3.56 9.03 23.77
N GLY A 129 -3.72 10.05 24.61
CA GLY A 129 -2.73 10.48 25.59
C GLY A 129 -1.48 11.18 25.01
N ARG A 130 -1.36 11.34 23.69
CA ARG A 130 -0.24 12.07 23.06
C ARG A 130 -0.54 13.57 23.02
N THR A 131 0.27 14.36 23.74
CA THR A 131 0.03 15.80 23.99
C THR A 131 1.14 16.72 23.46
N GLN A 132 2.07 16.20 22.67
CA GLN A 132 3.22 16.95 22.13
C GLN A 132 2.89 17.58 20.77
N TYR A 133 2.29 18.77 20.79
CA TYR A 133 1.98 19.53 19.59
C TYR A 133 3.17 20.39 19.11
N PRO A 134 3.27 20.72 17.80
CA PRO A 134 2.35 20.36 16.71
C PRO A 134 2.66 18.98 16.07
N TYR A 135 1.65 18.39 15.43
CA TYR A 135 1.79 17.19 14.61
C TYR A 135 1.52 17.49 13.13
N SER A 136 2.19 16.75 12.25
CA SER A 136 1.78 16.68 10.85
C SER A 136 0.71 15.60 10.66
N LEU A 137 -0.38 15.96 10.00
CA LEU A 137 -1.41 15.06 9.52
C LEU A 137 -1.36 15.02 7.99
N ARG A 138 -1.23 13.82 7.44
CA ARG A 138 -1.46 13.58 6.02
C ARG A 138 -2.65 12.64 5.84
N VAL A 139 -3.55 13.05 4.96
CA VAL A 139 -4.81 12.36 4.65
C VAL A 139 -4.78 12.00 3.18
N ILE A 140 -5.01 10.72 2.87
CA ILE A 140 -4.95 10.20 1.50
C ILE A 140 -6.18 9.35 1.24
N VAL A 141 -6.86 9.57 0.12
CA VAL A 141 -8.00 8.77 -0.31
C VAL A 141 -7.72 8.16 -1.68
N GLY A 142 -8.06 6.89 -1.88
CA GLY A 142 -7.87 6.15 -3.13
C GLY A 142 -7.02 4.90 -2.91
N GLU A 143 -5.92 4.75 -3.66
CA GLU A 143 -5.01 3.61 -3.53
C GLU A 143 -4.30 3.60 -2.16
N PRO A 144 -3.99 2.40 -1.64
CA PRO A 144 -3.30 2.26 -0.37
C PRO A 144 -1.87 2.81 -0.42
N ILE A 145 -1.38 3.23 0.73
CA ILE A 145 0.04 3.49 0.96
C ILE A 145 0.77 2.17 1.21
N TYR A 146 1.98 2.05 0.67
CA TYR A 146 2.84 0.88 0.87
C TYR A 146 4.12 1.24 1.61
N LEU A 147 4.45 0.46 2.64
CA LEU A 147 5.61 0.68 3.50
C LEU A 147 6.76 -0.23 3.13
N TYR A 148 7.96 0.37 3.07
CA TYR A 148 9.21 -0.37 2.89
C TYR A 148 9.79 -0.68 4.26
N TYR A 149 9.72 -1.94 4.65
CA TYR A 149 10.32 -2.44 5.88
C TYR A 149 11.55 -3.31 5.63
N GLY A 150 12.19 -3.18 4.45
CA GLY A 150 13.27 -4.08 4.05
C GLY A 150 12.78 -5.52 3.85
N ASN A 151 11.53 -5.69 3.37
CA ASN A 151 10.98 -7.01 3.15
C ASN A 151 11.60 -7.62 1.89
N GLU A 152 12.18 -8.79 2.07
CA GLU A 152 12.84 -9.54 1.02
C GLU A 152 12.29 -10.97 0.95
N TYR A 153 12.28 -11.53 -0.26
CA TYR A 153 12.04 -12.96 -0.45
C TYR A 153 13.05 -13.54 -1.44
N GLN A 154 13.65 -14.66 -1.07
CA GLN A 154 14.70 -15.30 -1.87
C GLN A 154 14.20 -16.55 -2.58
N ILE A 155 14.55 -16.67 -3.86
CA ILE A 155 14.26 -17.82 -4.70
C ILE A 155 15.56 -18.39 -5.24
N ASN A 156 15.77 -19.69 -5.07
CA ASN A 156 16.85 -20.42 -5.74
C ASN A 156 16.27 -21.13 -6.97
N LEU A 157 16.85 -20.91 -8.15
CA LEU A 157 16.46 -21.65 -9.35
C LEU A 157 17.55 -22.63 -9.78
N LEU A 158 17.21 -23.44 -10.77
CA LEU A 158 18.13 -24.39 -11.37
C LEU A 158 19.20 -23.67 -12.18
N ASN A 159 20.27 -24.39 -12.46
CA ASN A 159 21.32 -23.89 -13.33
C ASN A 159 20.79 -23.56 -14.73
N SER A 160 21.35 -22.51 -15.31
CA SER A 160 21.04 -22.03 -16.65
C SER A 160 22.32 -21.64 -17.35
N SER A 161 22.43 -22.01 -18.62
CA SER A 161 23.68 -21.87 -19.37
C SER A 161 23.48 -21.09 -20.66
N LEU A 162 24.52 -20.35 -21.02
CA LEU A 162 24.67 -19.65 -22.29
C LEU A 162 25.87 -20.21 -23.03
N THR A 163 25.80 -20.18 -24.36
CA THR A 163 26.93 -20.49 -25.23
C THR A 163 27.13 -19.36 -26.24
N PRO A 164 28.29 -19.27 -26.91
CA PRO A 164 28.52 -18.25 -27.94
C PRO A 164 27.47 -18.26 -29.06
N THR A 165 26.84 -19.41 -29.32
CA THR A 165 25.76 -19.57 -30.31
C THR A 165 24.36 -19.44 -29.73
N ASN A 166 24.21 -19.44 -28.40
CA ASN A 166 22.94 -19.28 -27.71
C ASN A 166 23.11 -18.35 -26.49
N THR A 167 22.94 -17.05 -26.75
CA THR A 167 23.24 -15.96 -25.82
C THR A 167 22.09 -15.66 -24.85
N THR A 168 20.99 -16.42 -24.91
CA THR A 168 19.85 -16.28 -23.99
C THR A 168 19.48 -17.63 -23.40
N SER A 169 19.21 -17.66 -22.09
CA SER A 169 18.88 -18.88 -21.38
C SER A 169 17.48 -19.39 -21.73
N ARG A 170 17.22 -20.65 -21.42
CA ARG A 170 15.84 -21.13 -21.28
C ARG A 170 15.13 -20.34 -20.17
N ILE A 171 13.82 -20.17 -20.34
CA ILE A 171 12.97 -19.56 -19.32
C ILE A 171 12.77 -20.55 -18.18
N GLN A 172 12.94 -20.10 -16.95
CA GLN A 172 12.61 -20.84 -15.75
C GLN A 172 11.37 -20.22 -15.13
N TYR A 173 10.36 -21.04 -14.82
CA TYR A 173 9.13 -20.59 -14.19
C TYR A 173 9.13 -20.97 -12.71
N PHE A 174 8.57 -20.10 -11.88
CA PHE A 174 8.35 -20.33 -10.45
C PHE A 174 7.06 -19.63 -10.02
N ASP A 175 6.47 -20.05 -8.91
CA ASP A 175 5.20 -19.53 -8.43
C ASP A 175 5.32 -19.06 -6.98
N LEU A 176 4.85 -17.84 -6.71
CA LEU A 176 4.85 -17.22 -5.39
C LEU A 176 3.45 -17.02 -4.81
N SER A 177 2.41 -17.48 -5.52
CA SER A 177 1.00 -17.24 -5.15
C SER A 177 0.68 -17.77 -3.75
N ASP A 178 1.21 -18.94 -3.38
CA ASP A 178 0.89 -19.64 -2.13
C ASP A 178 2.00 -19.52 -1.06
N ILE A 179 2.82 -18.46 -1.11
CA ILE A 179 3.91 -18.27 -0.13
C ILE A 179 3.39 -17.48 1.07
N ASP A 180 3.21 -18.16 2.21
CA ASP A 180 2.67 -17.58 3.44
C ASP A 180 3.50 -16.42 4.01
N SER A 181 4.82 -16.45 3.83
CA SER A 181 5.71 -15.40 4.33
C SER A 181 5.61 -14.09 3.55
N ILE A 182 4.94 -14.08 2.39
CA ILE A 182 4.70 -12.89 1.59
C ILE A 182 3.26 -12.43 1.84
N PRO A 183 3.03 -11.25 2.43
CA PRO A 183 1.68 -10.75 2.65
C PRO A 183 0.91 -10.54 1.34
N GLU A 184 -0.41 -10.75 1.38
CA GLU A 184 -1.29 -10.41 0.26
C GLU A 184 -1.18 -8.93 -0.12
N GLY A 185 -1.27 -8.64 -1.42
CA GLY A 185 -1.16 -7.28 -1.94
C GLY A 185 0.25 -6.69 -1.92
N SER A 186 1.29 -7.46 -1.57
CA SER A 186 2.68 -6.98 -1.60
C SER A 186 3.10 -6.52 -3.00
N ILE A 187 3.78 -5.36 -3.09
CA ILE A 187 4.21 -4.75 -4.36
C ILE A 187 5.73 -4.87 -4.51
N LEU A 188 6.16 -5.42 -5.65
CA LEU A 188 7.57 -5.52 -6.01
C LEU A 188 8.16 -4.10 -6.16
N THR A 189 9.30 -3.87 -5.51
CA THR A 189 10.05 -2.61 -5.62
C THR A 189 11.39 -2.75 -6.31
N GLY A 190 11.92 -3.96 -6.35
CA GLY A 190 13.22 -4.24 -6.91
C GLY A 190 13.47 -5.72 -6.87
N PHE A 191 14.50 -6.13 -7.60
CA PHE A 191 15.07 -7.43 -7.41
C PHE A 191 16.55 -7.41 -7.76
N THR A 192 17.29 -8.30 -7.12
CA THR A 192 18.67 -8.58 -7.46
C THR A 192 18.82 -10.04 -7.80
N VAL A 193 19.82 -10.35 -8.61
CA VAL A 193 20.12 -11.72 -9.00
C VAL A 193 21.59 -11.97 -8.73
N GLY A 194 21.85 -12.73 -7.67
CA GLY A 194 23.14 -13.30 -7.34
C GLY A 194 23.22 -14.78 -7.72
N GLY A 195 24.04 -15.52 -6.97
CA GLY A 195 24.24 -16.95 -7.15
C GLY A 195 25.64 -17.31 -7.66
N THR A 196 25.82 -18.57 -8.04
CA THR A 196 27.12 -19.09 -8.47
C THR A 196 27.29 -18.97 -9.98
N GLU A 197 28.41 -18.41 -10.41
CA GLU A 197 28.76 -18.24 -11.82
C GLU A 197 29.98 -19.07 -12.20
N VAL A 198 29.91 -19.75 -13.34
CA VAL A 198 31.03 -20.48 -13.96
C VAL A 198 31.35 -19.84 -15.31
N ASN A 199 32.63 -19.59 -15.57
CA ASN A 199 33.14 -18.95 -16.79
C ASN A 199 32.59 -17.53 -17.03
N ARG A 200 32.33 -16.77 -15.97
CA ARG A 200 31.85 -15.38 -16.05
C ARG A 200 32.76 -14.45 -16.86
N SER A 201 34.07 -14.71 -16.85
CA SER A 201 35.08 -13.93 -17.57
C SER A 201 34.94 -14.01 -19.10
N SER A 202 34.27 -15.03 -19.64
CA SER A 202 34.00 -15.17 -21.08
C SER A 202 32.90 -14.23 -21.58
N LEU A 203 32.15 -13.58 -20.67
CA LEU A 203 31.05 -12.69 -21.02
C LEU A 203 31.47 -11.22 -20.99
N SER A 204 30.97 -10.46 -21.97
CA SER A 204 31.06 -9.00 -21.99
C SER A 204 30.32 -8.43 -20.78
N LEU A 205 31.04 -7.71 -19.90
CA LEU A 205 30.55 -7.28 -18.60
C LEU A 205 29.22 -6.50 -18.68
N TYR A 206 29.14 -5.57 -19.63
CA TYR A 206 28.01 -4.67 -19.80
C TYR A 206 26.85 -5.25 -20.64
N SER A 207 27.01 -6.47 -21.16
CA SER A 207 25.97 -7.15 -21.93
C SER A 207 25.03 -8.01 -21.08
N ILE A 208 25.40 -8.26 -19.81
CA ILE A 208 24.64 -9.16 -18.95
C ILE A 208 23.31 -8.51 -18.59
N LYS A 209 22.23 -9.20 -18.97
CA LYS A 209 20.87 -8.89 -18.54
C LYS A 209 20.30 -10.09 -17.79
N ARG A 210 19.71 -9.82 -16.64
CA ARG A 210 18.96 -10.80 -15.84
C ARG A 210 17.59 -10.22 -15.65
N SER A 211 16.56 -10.96 -16.02
CA SER A 211 15.23 -10.40 -16.17
C SER A 211 14.18 -11.27 -15.52
N LEU A 212 13.21 -10.62 -14.89
CA LEU A 212 11.99 -11.23 -14.38
C LEU A 212 10.79 -10.76 -15.17
N ARG A 213 9.73 -11.56 -15.14
CA ARG A 213 8.45 -11.18 -15.71
C ARG A 213 7.31 -11.89 -14.98
N PRO A 214 6.24 -11.19 -14.60
CA PRO A 214 4.99 -11.84 -14.19
C PRO A 214 4.41 -12.68 -15.33
N ASN A 215 3.91 -13.89 -15.06
CA ASN A 215 3.34 -14.75 -16.10
C ASN A 215 2.10 -14.13 -16.78
N SER A 216 1.44 -13.20 -16.09
CA SER A 216 0.33 -12.37 -16.59
C SER A 216 0.77 -11.28 -17.59
N SER A 217 2.06 -11.00 -17.69
CA SER A 217 2.63 -9.93 -18.52
C SER A 217 3.50 -10.49 -19.65
N LEU A 218 3.62 -9.74 -20.74
CA LEU A 218 4.58 -10.02 -21.81
C LEU A 218 5.91 -9.26 -21.65
N ASN A 219 5.94 -8.26 -20.76
CA ASN A 219 7.09 -7.36 -20.59
C ASN A 219 8.10 -7.92 -19.59
N TRP A 220 9.36 -7.92 -19.99
CA TRP A 220 10.47 -8.30 -19.12
C TRP A 220 10.99 -7.09 -18.36
N ILE A 221 11.29 -7.31 -17.10
CA ILE A 221 11.86 -6.34 -16.17
C ILE A 221 13.32 -6.75 -15.99
N ASP A 222 14.24 -5.92 -16.43
CA ASP A 222 15.66 -6.17 -16.21
C ASP A 222 16.03 -5.82 -14.75
N ALA A 223 17.02 -6.52 -14.20
CA ALA A 223 17.58 -6.26 -12.87
C ALA A 223 18.32 -4.91 -12.86
N THR A 224 17.56 -3.82 -12.83
CA THR A 224 18.03 -2.46 -12.67
C THR A 224 17.53 -1.95 -11.33
N TYR A 225 18.46 -1.63 -10.42
CA TYR A 225 18.16 -1.15 -9.09
C TYR A 225 17.58 0.28 -9.10
N PRO A 226 16.56 0.62 -8.29
CA PRO A 226 15.29 -0.08 -8.02
C PRO A 226 14.21 0.25 -9.07
N LEU A 227 13.10 -0.51 -9.12
CA LEU A 227 11.97 -0.28 -10.05
C LEU A 227 11.18 0.97 -9.71
N TYR A 228 11.05 1.26 -8.42
CA TYR A 228 10.45 2.48 -7.90
C TYR A 228 11.33 3.02 -6.77
N SER A 229 11.32 4.33 -6.56
CA SER A 229 11.91 4.88 -5.34
C SER A 229 11.17 4.35 -4.11
N PRO A 230 11.88 3.99 -3.02
CA PRO A 230 11.26 3.65 -1.74
C PRO A 230 10.32 4.74 -1.19
N SER A 231 10.39 5.99 -1.65
CA SER A 231 9.53 7.10 -1.24
C SER A 231 8.35 7.40 -2.18
N ASP A 232 8.16 6.62 -3.26
CA ASP A 232 7.23 6.97 -4.35
C ASP A 232 6.01 6.05 -4.49
N LEU A 233 5.76 5.08 -3.61
CA LEU A 233 4.53 4.25 -3.74
C LEU A 233 3.25 5.00 -3.38
N ASP A 234 3.32 6.12 -2.65
CA ASP A 234 2.19 7.04 -2.45
C ASP A 234 1.74 7.73 -3.75
N VAL A 235 2.47 7.55 -4.85
CA VAL A 235 2.20 8.18 -6.15
C VAL A 235 2.33 7.19 -7.31
N ALA A 236 2.52 5.90 -7.02
CA ALA A 236 2.69 4.89 -8.05
C ALA A 236 1.32 4.48 -8.58
N PRO A 237 1.02 4.75 -9.87
CA PRO A 237 -0.28 4.45 -10.43
C PRO A 237 -0.54 2.96 -10.34
N LYS A 238 -1.78 2.58 -10.03
CA LYS A 238 -2.20 1.17 -9.90
C LYS A 238 -1.75 0.31 -11.09
N SER A 239 -1.78 0.88 -12.29
CA SER A 239 -1.37 0.22 -13.54
C SER A 239 0.11 -0.16 -13.60
N ASP A 240 0.96 0.58 -12.88
CA ASP A 240 2.40 0.33 -12.85
C ASP A 240 2.77 -0.59 -11.69
N GLN A 241 1.89 -0.85 -10.73
CA GLN A 241 2.19 -1.71 -9.58
C GLN A 241 2.27 -3.19 -10.00
N ILE A 242 3.28 -3.90 -9.49
CA ILE A 242 3.52 -5.30 -9.80
C ILE A 242 3.42 -6.14 -8.53
N LEU A 243 2.38 -6.97 -8.44
CA LEU A 243 2.16 -7.85 -7.30
C LEU A 243 3.30 -8.88 -7.16
N VAL A 244 3.72 -9.18 -5.94
CA VAL A 244 4.72 -10.24 -5.69
C VAL A 244 4.10 -11.62 -5.79
N LYS A 245 2.92 -11.81 -5.18
CA LYS A 245 2.20 -13.10 -5.16
C LYS A 245 1.53 -13.37 -6.50
N GLN A 246 2.26 -14.05 -7.37
CA GLN A 246 1.78 -14.56 -8.66
C GLN A 246 2.82 -15.54 -9.24
N GLY A 247 2.49 -16.13 -10.39
CA GLY A 247 3.46 -16.85 -11.20
C GLY A 247 4.48 -15.93 -11.87
N TRP A 248 5.74 -16.34 -11.89
CA TRP A 248 6.87 -15.60 -12.45
C TRP A 248 7.69 -16.43 -13.43
N ALA A 249 8.41 -15.71 -14.30
CA ALA A 249 9.38 -16.24 -15.23
C ALA A 249 10.72 -15.50 -15.06
N PHE A 250 11.81 -16.26 -15.11
CA PHE A 250 13.18 -15.76 -15.10
C PHE A 250 13.91 -16.16 -16.39
N ARG A 251 14.75 -15.24 -16.88
CA ARG A 251 15.77 -15.53 -17.90
C ARG A 251 17.00 -14.66 -17.70
N HIS A 252 18.10 -15.05 -18.33
CA HIS A 252 19.26 -14.17 -18.48
C HIS A 252 19.84 -14.26 -19.89
N SER A 253 20.54 -13.21 -20.29
CA SER A 253 21.23 -13.12 -21.58
C SER A 253 22.54 -12.37 -21.43
N ALA A 254 23.50 -12.69 -22.28
CA ALA A 254 24.78 -11.99 -22.35
C ALA A 254 25.49 -12.27 -23.66
N ASP A 255 26.30 -11.31 -24.10
CA ASP A 255 27.22 -11.48 -25.21
C ASP A 255 28.54 -12.06 -24.72
N PHE A 256 29.16 -12.88 -25.56
CA PHE A 256 30.51 -13.42 -25.32
C PHE A 256 31.56 -12.50 -25.93
N TYR A 257 32.76 -12.46 -25.33
CA TYR A 257 33.89 -11.81 -26.01
C TYR A 257 34.23 -12.54 -27.31
N PRO A 258 34.76 -11.83 -28.34
CA PRO A 258 35.11 -12.46 -29.61
C PRO A 258 36.10 -13.63 -29.43
N GLY A 259 35.78 -14.78 -30.02
CA GLY A 259 36.63 -15.97 -30.00
C GLY A 259 36.43 -16.90 -28.79
N GLU A 260 35.57 -16.55 -27.84
CA GLU A 260 35.22 -17.41 -26.71
C GLU A 260 34.46 -18.66 -27.17
N THR A 261 34.78 -19.80 -26.56
CA THR A 261 34.12 -21.09 -26.82
C THR A 261 33.52 -21.72 -25.57
N ALA A 262 33.76 -21.12 -24.40
CA ALA A 262 33.31 -21.67 -23.13
C ALA A 262 31.79 -21.53 -22.95
N THR A 263 31.18 -22.49 -22.27
CA THR A 263 29.81 -22.37 -21.76
C THR A 263 29.84 -21.57 -20.47
N TYR A 264 29.06 -20.50 -20.40
CA TYR A 264 28.78 -19.80 -19.15
C TYR A 264 27.60 -20.47 -18.46
N THR A 265 27.67 -20.64 -17.13
CA THR A 265 26.57 -21.20 -16.33
C THR A 265 26.32 -20.35 -15.10
N LEU A 266 25.05 -20.03 -14.87
CA LEU A 266 24.54 -19.34 -13.68
C LEU A 266 23.62 -20.30 -12.91
N THR A 267 23.86 -20.47 -11.62
CA THR A 267 22.89 -21.01 -10.67
C THR A 267 22.32 -19.81 -9.89
N PRO A 268 21.17 -19.27 -10.30
CA PRO A 268 20.69 -17.98 -9.81
C PRO A 268 20.07 -18.10 -8.42
N ASN A 269 20.39 -17.13 -7.57
CA ASN A 269 19.67 -16.80 -6.35
C ASN A 269 19.07 -15.41 -6.54
N ILE A 270 17.74 -15.33 -6.55
CA ILE A 270 16.98 -14.11 -6.83
C ILE A 270 16.45 -13.59 -5.51
N THR A 271 16.74 -12.33 -5.18
CA THR A 271 16.14 -11.62 -4.05
C THR A 271 15.12 -10.64 -4.59
N LEU A 272 13.87 -10.77 -4.18
CA LEU A 272 12.80 -9.81 -4.47
C LEU A 272 12.65 -8.85 -3.30
N ASP A 273 12.76 -7.56 -3.55
CA ASP A 273 12.51 -6.50 -2.58
C ASP A 273 11.07 -6.01 -2.76
N TYR A 274 10.28 -5.96 -1.69
CA TYR A 274 8.89 -5.55 -1.78
C TYR A 274 8.41 -4.69 -0.62
N LYS A 275 7.31 -3.98 -0.87
CA LYS A 275 6.55 -3.27 0.15
C LYS A 275 5.25 -3.98 0.45
N ILE A 276 4.77 -3.74 1.66
CA ILE A 276 3.48 -4.24 2.14
C ILE A 276 2.54 -3.06 2.30
N GLU A 277 1.25 -3.30 2.09
CA GLU A 277 0.22 -2.30 2.34
C GLU A 277 0.30 -1.86 3.81
N MET A 278 0.27 -0.55 4.04
CA MET A 278 0.11 0.03 5.35
C MET A 278 -1.27 -0.35 5.85
N LYS A 279 -1.37 -1.11 6.93
CA LYS A 279 -2.65 -1.39 7.59
C LYS A 279 -2.86 -0.42 8.74
#